data_AF-A0A0Q7SUX8-F1
#
_entry.id   AF-A0A0Q7SUX8-F1
#
_cell.length_a   1.000
_cell.length_b   1.000
_cell.length_c   1.000
_cell.angle_alpha   90.00
_cell.angle_beta   90.00
_cell.angle_gamma   90.00
#
_symmetry.space_group_name_H-M   'P 1'
#
loop_
_entity.id
_entity.type
_entity.pdbx_description
1 polymer ?
#
loop_
_entity_poly.entity_id
_entity_poly.type
_entity_poly.pdbx_seq_one_letter_code
_entity_poly.pdbx_strand_id
1 'polypeptide(L)'
;MRSADVDRVRSLPLFRVMSDTAFRDVTGGAFLQKFPAGTTLLTEGDTVDFLYVLLDGSVELGASWNDKDTTLAVLRPVSTFILAAVVLDADALMSAQTIERSDILMLSGEALRRAMREDAAFSVAVAQELSGCYRGLVRAIKSQKLRGGLERLANYLITQKIRQGGADTFTLPHEKRLLASVLGMTPENLSRAFASIADYGVVINGPQVTIARPLVLERLAKPDPLIDNHTPPTDAPIGKAQRERWPTDRHQRTGS
;
A
#
# COMPACT_ATOMS: atom_id res chain seq x y z
N MET A 1 5.03 -0.60 25.62
CA MET A 1 4.86 0.54 24.67
C MET A 1 4.85 1.85 25.46
N ARG A 2 5.44 2.95 24.97
CA ARG A 2 5.41 4.25 25.70
C ARG A 2 4.02 4.91 25.56
N SER A 3 3.65 5.83 26.45
CA SER A 3 2.33 6.50 26.40
C SER A 3 2.06 7.19 25.06
N ALA A 4 3.03 7.93 24.51
CA ALA A 4 2.91 8.58 23.20
C ALA A 4 2.68 7.60 22.04
N ASP A 5 3.22 6.37 22.14
CA ASP A 5 3.01 5.33 21.14
C ASP A 5 1.57 4.77 21.23
N VAL A 6 1.01 4.68 22.44
CA VAL A 6 -0.38 4.24 22.68
C VAL A 6 -1.37 5.19 22.01
N ASP A 7 -1.19 6.51 22.18
CA ASP A 7 -2.05 7.51 21.56
C ASP A 7 -1.96 7.46 20.02
N ARG A 8 -0.74 7.32 19.49
CA ARG A 8 -0.50 7.13 18.05
C ARG A 8 -1.23 5.88 17.54
N VAL A 9 -1.13 4.76 18.24
CA VAL A 9 -1.82 3.51 17.86
C VAL A 9 -3.34 3.68 17.96
N ARG A 10 -3.88 4.30 19.03
CA ARG A 10 -5.33 4.53 19.17
C ARG A 10 -5.89 5.40 18.06
N SER A 11 -5.10 6.35 17.56
CA SER A 11 -5.51 7.24 16.45
C SER A 11 -5.66 6.53 15.11
N LEU A 12 -5.12 5.31 14.97
CA LEU A 12 -5.18 4.58 13.70
C LEU A 12 -6.62 4.19 13.37
N PRO A 13 -7.01 4.23 12.07
CA PRO A 13 -8.38 3.96 11.66
C PRO A 13 -8.94 2.60 12.10
N LEU A 14 -8.07 1.59 12.19
CA LEU A 14 -8.43 0.25 12.65
C LEU A 14 -8.86 0.23 14.13
N PHE A 15 -8.27 1.10 14.97
CA PHE A 15 -8.42 1.06 16.43
C PHE A 15 -9.29 2.20 16.98
N ARG A 16 -9.52 3.26 16.21
CA ARG A 16 -10.23 4.48 16.65
C ARG A 16 -11.63 4.21 17.21
N VAL A 17 -12.34 3.22 16.68
CA VAL A 17 -13.72 2.90 17.08
C VAL A 17 -13.83 1.82 18.16
N MET A 18 -12.70 1.26 18.59
CA MET A 18 -12.68 0.25 19.65
C MET A 18 -13.09 0.84 20.99
N SER A 19 -13.74 0.03 21.82
CA SER A 19 -13.86 0.30 23.25
C SER A 19 -12.48 0.32 23.94
N ASP A 20 -12.36 1.05 25.04
CA ASP A 20 -11.09 1.15 25.78
C ASP A 20 -10.63 -0.20 26.32
N THR A 21 -11.57 -1.07 26.70
CA THR A 21 -11.28 -2.43 27.16
C THR A 21 -10.71 -3.28 26.04
N ALA A 22 -11.39 -3.36 24.88
CA ALA A 22 -10.89 -4.12 23.75
C ALA A 22 -9.55 -3.58 23.23
N PHE A 23 -9.37 -2.26 23.24
CA PHE A 23 -8.11 -1.65 22.85
C PHE A 23 -6.96 -2.05 23.77
N ARG A 24 -7.17 -2.00 25.10
CA ARG A 24 -6.16 -2.49 26.07
C ARG A 24 -5.86 -3.97 25.88
N ASP A 25 -6.87 -4.79 25.61
CA ASP A 25 -6.70 -6.23 25.40
C ASP A 25 -5.86 -6.56 24.17
N VAL A 26 -6.11 -5.89 23.04
CA VAL A 26 -5.34 -6.10 21.80
C VAL A 26 -3.93 -5.52 21.92
N THR A 27 -3.78 -4.38 22.60
CA THR A 27 -2.48 -3.70 22.69
C THR A 27 -1.62 -4.13 23.87
N GLY A 28 -2.16 -4.87 24.83
CA GLY A 28 -1.45 -5.30 26.05
C GLY A 28 -0.22 -6.17 25.76
N GLY A 29 -0.25 -6.94 24.67
CA GLY A 29 0.87 -7.73 24.16
C GLY A 29 1.51 -7.17 22.89
N ALA A 30 1.29 -5.89 22.57
CA ALA A 30 1.80 -5.29 21.35
C ALA A 30 3.29 -4.98 21.42
N PHE A 31 4.01 -5.26 20.34
CA PHE A 31 5.40 -4.86 20.16
C PHE A 31 5.47 -3.73 19.14
N LEU A 32 6.11 -2.62 19.51
CA LEU A 32 6.50 -1.59 18.56
C LEU A 32 8.00 -1.70 18.35
N GLN A 33 8.41 -2.15 17.17
CA GLN A 33 9.80 -2.46 16.87
C GLN A 33 10.27 -1.70 15.65
N LYS A 34 11.56 -1.33 15.67
CA LYS A 34 12.26 -0.74 14.54
C LYS A 34 13.04 -1.83 13.84
N PHE A 35 12.83 -1.97 12.53
CA PHE A 35 13.53 -2.94 11.71
C PHE A 35 14.49 -2.21 10.76
N PRO A 36 15.76 -2.63 10.65
CA PRO A 36 16.68 -2.15 9.62
C PRO A 36 16.17 -2.46 8.21
N ALA A 37 16.66 -1.74 7.20
CA ALA A 37 16.42 -2.07 5.80
C ALA A 37 16.87 -3.50 5.45
N GLY A 38 16.13 -4.19 4.59
CA GLY A 38 16.42 -5.57 4.18
C GLY A 38 15.98 -6.64 5.18
N THR A 39 15.32 -6.28 6.28
CA THR A 39 14.82 -7.27 7.24
C THR A 39 13.60 -7.99 6.69
N THR A 40 13.66 -9.32 6.59
CA THR A 40 12.51 -10.19 6.33
C THR A 40 11.66 -10.28 7.58
N LEU A 41 10.40 -9.87 7.46
CA LEU A 41 9.42 -9.88 8.55
C LEU A 41 8.62 -11.18 8.59
N LEU A 42 8.37 -11.77 7.41
CA LEU A 42 7.72 -13.06 7.23
C LEU A 42 8.03 -13.61 5.83
N THR A 43 7.96 -14.92 5.71
CA THR A 43 8.13 -15.67 4.46
C THR A 43 6.80 -16.28 4.05
N GLU A 44 6.59 -16.42 2.74
CA GLU A 44 5.49 -17.21 2.20
C GLU A 44 5.50 -18.65 2.77
N GLY A 45 4.35 -19.11 3.25
CA GLY A 45 4.18 -20.39 3.94
C GLY A 45 4.40 -20.33 5.46
N ASP A 46 4.88 -19.22 6.02
CA ASP A 46 5.02 -19.08 7.47
C ASP A 46 3.64 -19.01 8.15
N THR A 47 3.54 -19.64 9.32
CA THR A 47 2.41 -19.43 10.22
C THR A 47 2.37 -17.99 10.70
N VAL A 48 1.18 -17.40 10.74
CA VAL A 48 0.99 -15.98 11.04
C VAL A 48 0.51 -15.77 12.48
N ASP A 49 1.44 -15.41 13.35
CA ASP A 49 1.15 -15.12 14.76
C ASP A 49 0.79 -13.64 15.02
N PHE A 50 1.20 -12.74 14.13
CA PHE A 50 1.07 -11.30 14.34
C PHE A 50 0.39 -10.60 13.16
N LEU A 51 -0.50 -9.65 13.51
CA LEU A 51 -0.88 -8.57 12.61
C LEU A 51 0.24 -7.52 12.64
N TYR A 52 0.64 -7.08 11.46
CA TYR A 52 1.61 -6.01 11.30
C TYR A 52 0.96 -4.71 10.82
N VAL A 53 1.38 -3.60 11.42
CA VAL A 53 0.99 -2.25 10.99
C VAL A 53 2.24 -1.41 10.77
N LEU A 54 2.47 -1.01 9.52
CA LEU A 54 3.56 -0.12 9.14
C LEU A 54 3.21 1.32 9.56
N LEU A 55 4.00 1.88 10.48
CA LEU A 55 3.80 3.23 11.01
C LEU A 55 4.77 4.25 10.41
N ASP A 56 5.97 3.83 10.01
CA ASP A 56 6.99 4.64 9.34
C ASP A 56 7.88 3.74 8.46
N GLY A 57 8.46 4.27 7.39
CA GLY A 57 9.29 3.52 6.44
C GLY A 57 8.50 2.85 5.31
N SER A 58 9.01 1.76 4.75
CA SER A 58 8.44 1.08 3.57
C SER A 58 8.68 -0.42 3.62
N VAL A 59 7.66 -1.19 3.24
CA VAL A 59 7.70 -2.67 3.22
C VAL A 59 7.29 -3.18 1.85
N GLU A 60 8.11 -4.04 1.28
CA GLU A 60 7.81 -4.81 0.08
C GLU A 60 7.01 -6.06 0.45
N LEU A 61 5.91 -6.31 -0.25
CA LEU A 61 5.22 -7.60 -0.26
C LEU A 61 5.54 -8.32 -1.55
N GLY A 62 6.04 -9.54 -1.46
CA GLY A 62 6.47 -10.33 -2.61
C GLY A 62 6.01 -11.77 -2.55
N ALA A 63 6.18 -12.49 -3.66
CA ALA A 63 5.96 -13.93 -3.76
C ALA A 63 7.00 -14.52 -4.72
N SER A 64 7.29 -15.81 -4.56
CA SER A 64 8.25 -16.51 -5.40
C SER A 64 7.70 -17.85 -5.91
N TRP A 65 8.02 -18.18 -7.16
CA TRP A 65 7.66 -19.47 -7.75
C TRP A 65 8.61 -19.85 -8.89
N ASN A 66 9.22 -21.04 -8.83
CA ASN A 66 10.17 -21.55 -9.84
C ASN A 66 11.24 -20.51 -10.24
N ASP A 67 12.03 -20.05 -9.27
CA ASP A 67 13.10 -19.05 -9.42
C ASP A 67 12.64 -17.68 -9.99
N LYS A 68 11.33 -17.42 -9.98
CA LYS A 68 10.76 -16.13 -10.34
C LYS A 68 10.22 -15.44 -9.10
N ASP A 69 10.73 -14.26 -8.85
CA ASP A 69 10.23 -13.37 -7.82
C ASP A 69 9.33 -12.31 -8.44
N THR A 70 8.29 -11.92 -7.70
CA THR A 70 7.47 -10.77 -8.04
C THR A 70 7.13 -9.96 -6.79
N THR A 71 7.05 -8.65 -6.99
CA THR A 71 6.53 -7.72 -5.99
C THR A 71 5.03 -7.60 -6.21
N LEU A 72 4.26 -7.92 -5.19
CA LEU A 72 2.80 -7.77 -5.19
C LEU A 72 2.40 -6.33 -4.85
N ALA A 73 3.09 -5.71 -3.88
CA ALA A 73 2.84 -4.33 -3.48
C ALA A 73 4.02 -3.74 -2.70
N VAL A 74 4.13 -2.41 -2.72
CA VAL A 74 4.94 -1.65 -1.77
C VAL A 74 4.03 -0.87 -0.83
N LEU A 75 4.11 -1.19 0.45
CA LEU A 75 3.32 -0.58 1.51
C LEU A 75 3.96 0.73 1.95
N ARG A 76 3.10 1.72 2.21
CA ARG A 76 3.48 3.01 2.78
C ARG A 76 2.72 3.27 4.07
N PRO A 77 3.27 4.08 4.98
CA PRO A 77 2.58 4.44 6.20
C PRO A 77 1.27 5.19 5.91
N VAL A 78 0.22 5.05 6.72
CA VAL A 78 -0.04 3.93 7.62
C VAL A 78 -0.70 2.79 6.83
N SER A 79 -0.20 1.55 6.96
CA SER A 79 -0.76 0.37 6.28
C SER A 79 -0.77 -0.87 7.16
N THR A 80 -1.90 -1.57 7.18
CA THR A 80 -2.02 -2.93 7.73
C THR A 80 -1.61 -3.97 6.68
N PHE A 81 -0.94 -5.05 7.09
CA PHE A 81 -0.63 -6.17 6.20
C PHE A 81 -0.76 -7.51 6.90
N ILE A 82 -0.98 -8.56 6.11
CA ILE A 82 -1.21 -9.94 6.58
C ILE A 82 -2.52 -10.12 7.40
N LEU A 83 -3.33 -9.06 7.52
CA LEU A 83 -4.62 -9.09 8.23
C LEU A 83 -5.54 -10.24 7.81
N ALA A 84 -5.62 -10.57 6.51
CA ALA A 84 -6.47 -11.66 6.04
C ALA A 84 -6.03 -13.02 6.61
N ALA A 85 -4.72 -13.30 6.64
CA ALA A 85 -4.16 -14.52 7.20
C ALA A 85 -4.38 -14.58 8.72
N VAL A 86 -4.18 -13.46 9.43
CA VAL A 86 -4.48 -13.36 10.87
C VAL A 86 -5.95 -13.66 11.17
N VAL A 87 -6.88 -13.07 10.41
CA VAL A 87 -8.32 -13.27 10.63
C VAL A 87 -8.75 -14.71 10.35
N LEU A 88 -8.18 -15.32 9.31
CA LEU A 88 -8.50 -16.70 8.92
C LEU A 88 -7.73 -17.77 9.70
N ASP A 89 -6.72 -17.38 10.48
CA ASP A 89 -5.76 -18.29 11.10
C ASP A 89 -5.10 -19.22 10.08
N ALA A 90 -4.56 -18.59 9.02
CA ALA A 90 -3.95 -19.27 7.89
C ALA A 90 -2.50 -18.82 7.68
N ASP A 91 -1.74 -19.62 6.94
CA ASP A 91 -0.36 -19.31 6.60
C ASP A 91 -0.25 -18.11 5.64
N ALA A 92 0.92 -17.50 5.62
CA ALA A 92 1.21 -16.36 4.78
C ALA A 92 1.24 -16.75 3.28
N LEU A 93 0.46 -16.05 2.45
CA LEU A 93 0.48 -16.21 0.98
C LEU A 93 1.51 -15.32 0.28
N MET A 94 2.33 -14.60 1.04
CA MET A 94 3.31 -13.65 0.52
C MET A 94 4.39 -13.41 1.57
N SER A 95 5.60 -13.11 1.13
CA SER A 95 6.69 -12.65 1.99
C SER A 95 6.59 -11.14 2.22
N ALA A 96 7.17 -10.65 3.32
CA ALA A 96 7.29 -9.22 3.60
C ALA A 96 8.72 -8.86 4.01
N GLN A 97 9.30 -7.85 3.36
CA GLN A 97 10.64 -7.35 3.65
C GLN A 97 10.66 -5.83 3.75
N THR A 98 11.40 -5.29 4.71
CA THR A 98 11.61 -3.84 4.82
C THR A 98 12.52 -3.34 3.71
N ILE A 99 12.14 -2.25 3.05
CA ILE A 99 12.95 -1.59 2.00
C ILE A 99 13.89 -0.55 2.63
N GLU A 100 13.41 0.12 3.67
CA GLU A 100 14.14 1.10 4.46
C GLU A 100 13.90 0.85 5.95
N ARG A 101 14.62 1.58 6.81
CA ARG A 101 14.38 1.49 8.26
C ARG A 101 12.91 1.79 8.55
N SER A 102 12.20 0.84 9.15
CA SER A 102 10.76 0.89 9.32
C SER A 102 10.33 0.71 10.77
N ASP A 103 9.32 1.48 11.19
CA ASP A 103 8.66 1.33 12.49
C ASP A 103 7.38 0.50 12.30
N ILE A 104 7.31 -0.66 12.95
CA ILE A 104 6.24 -1.63 12.75
C ILE A 104 5.65 -2.02 14.09
N LEU A 105 4.32 -1.88 14.19
CA LEU A 105 3.53 -2.40 15.29
C LEU A 105 3.15 -3.86 14.98
N MET A 106 3.40 -4.74 15.92
CA MET A 106 3.04 -6.16 15.89
C MET A 106 2.01 -6.44 16.97
N LEU A 107 0.87 -7.03 16.59
CA LEU A 107 -0.24 -7.36 17.47
C LEU A 107 -0.53 -8.85 17.41
N SER A 108 -0.70 -9.50 18.56
CA SER A 108 -1.07 -10.92 18.60
C SER A 108 -2.34 -11.17 17.77
N GLY A 109 -2.25 -12.12 16.85
CA GLY A 109 -3.37 -12.54 16.02
C GLY A 109 -4.49 -13.17 16.85
N GLU A 110 -4.13 -13.93 17.89
CA GLU A 110 -5.09 -14.47 18.84
C GLU A 110 -5.87 -13.36 19.57
N ALA A 111 -5.16 -12.37 20.10
CA ALA A 111 -5.77 -11.23 20.79
C ALA A 111 -6.68 -10.43 19.84
N LEU A 112 -6.25 -10.23 18.58
CA LEU A 112 -7.05 -9.60 17.54
C LEU A 112 -8.37 -10.36 17.31
N ARG A 113 -8.30 -11.68 17.08
CA ARG A 113 -9.47 -12.54 16.84
C ARG A 113 -10.40 -12.58 18.05
N ARG A 114 -9.87 -12.57 19.27
CA ARG A 114 -10.67 -12.48 20.50
C ARG A 114 -11.42 -11.15 20.59
N ALA A 115 -10.73 -10.03 20.40
CA ALA A 115 -11.35 -8.72 20.42
C ALA A 115 -12.41 -8.54 19.33
N MET A 116 -12.23 -9.16 18.15
CA MET A 116 -13.28 -9.17 17.12
C MET A 116 -14.57 -9.84 17.60
N ARG A 117 -14.48 -10.92 18.38
CA ARG A 117 -15.67 -11.60 18.94
C ARG A 117 -16.37 -10.79 20.02
N GLU A 118 -15.61 -9.98 20.75
CA GLU A 118 -16.07 -9.25 21.94
C GLU A 118 -16.52 -7.81 21.64
N ASP A 119 -15.99 -7.19 20.58
CA ASP A 119 -16.25 -5.80 20.20
C ASP A 119 -16.78 -5.71 18.74
N ALA A 120 -18.08 -5.48 18.62
CA ALA A 120 -18.75 -5.38 17.31
C ALA A 120 -18.22 -4.20 16.46
N ALA A 121 -17.88 -3.07 17.09
CA ALA A 121 -17.34 -1.92 16.36
C ALA A 121 -15.96 -2.25 15.78
N PHE A 122 -15.14 -2.98 16.53
CA PHE A 122 -13.86 -3.47 16.04
C PHE A 122 -14.00 -4.47 14.90
N SER A 123 -14.92 -5.43 15.02
CA SER A 123 -15.23 -6.37 13.94
C SER A 123 -15.63 -5.66 12.65
N VAL A 124 -16.46 -4.62 12.73
CA VAL A 124 -16.82 -3.80 11.58
C VAL A 124 -15.61 -3.06 11.02
N ALA A 125 -14.71 -2.53 11.86
CA ALA A 125 -13.49 -1.87 11.41
C ALA A 125 -12.55 -2.84 10.65
N VAL A 126 -12.36 -4.05 11.16
CA VAL A 126 -11.57 -5.11 10.50
C VAL A 126 -12.20 -5.48 9.16
N ALA A 127 -13.52 -5.67 9.10
CA ALA A 127 -14.23 -5.98 7.85
C ALA A 127 -14.09 -4.86 6.81
N GLN A 128 -14.13 -3.60 7.25
CA GLN A 128 -13.91 -2.45 6.36
C GLN A 128 -12.46 -2.42 5.83
N GLU A 129 -11.46 -2.68 6.68
CA GLU A 129 -10.06 -2.71 6.28
C GLU A 129 -9.77 -3.85 5.28
N LEU A 130 -10.31 -5.05 5.52
CA LEU A 130 -10.26 -6.16 4.57
C LEU A 130 -10.96 -5.83 3.25
N SER A 131 -12.12 -5.16 3.30
CA SER A 131 -12.82 -4.70 2.10
C SER A 131 -11.98 -3.70 1.30
N GLY A 132 -11.25 -2.81 1.97
CA GLY A 132 -10.26 -1.94 1.34
C GLY A 132 -9.14 -2.72 0.66
N CYS A 133 -8.53 -3.69 1.37
CA CYS A 133 -7.52 -4.57 0.78
C CYS A 133 -8.03 -5.26 -0.50
N TYR A 134 -9.24 -5.84 -0.45
CA TYR A 134 -9.85 -6.53 -1.58
C TYR A 134 -10.07 -5.59 -2.78
N ARG A 135 -10.63 -4.40 -2.56
CA ARG A 135 -10.82 -3.40 -3.62
C ARG A 135 -9.50 -2.98 -4.28
N GLY A 136 -8.46 -2.78 -3.47
CA GLY A 136 -7.11 -2.51 -3.96
C GLY A 136 -6.55 -3.65 -4.84
N LEU A 137 -6.76 -4.90 -4.43
CA LEU A 137 -6.37 -6.08 -5.23
C LEU A 137 -7.11 -6.13 -6.57
N VAL A 138 -8.43 -5.91 -6.58
CA VAL A 138 -9.23 -5.88 -7.82
C VAL A 138 -8.71 -4.80 -8.78
N ARG A 139 -8.39 -3.60 -8.28
CA ARG A 139 -7.79 -2.51 -9.06
C ARG A 139 -6.44 -2.90 -9.66
N ALA A 140 -5.57 -3.51 -8.87
CA ALA A 140 -4.27 -4.00 -9.33
C ALA A 140 -4.43 -5.03 -10.46
N ILE A 141 -5.34 -6.00 -10.29
CA ILE A 141 -5.65 -7.01 -11.32
C ILE A 141 -6.18 -6.34 -12.60
N LYS A 142 -7.14 -5.41 -12.49
CA LYS A 142 -7.65 -4.67 -13.65
C LYS A 142 -6.54 -3.93 -14.40
N SER A 143 -5.67 -3.24 -13.67
CA SER A 143 -4.52 -2.55 -14.27
C SER A 143 -3.61 -3.53 -15.01
N GLN A 144 -3.30 -4.68 -14.42
CA GLN A 144 -2.45 -5.71 -15.04
C GLN A 144 -3.09 -6.36 -16.28
N LYS A 145 -4.41 -6.56 -16.29
CA LYS A 145 -5.14 -7.27 -17.36
C LYS A 145 -5.60 -6.37 -18.51
N LEU A 146 -5.91 -5.10 -18.23
CA LEU A 146 -6.55 -4.20 -19.20
C LEU A 146 -5.60 -3.17 -19.81
N ARG A 147 -4.43 -2.94 -19.21
CA ARG A 147 -3.47 -1.92 -19.66
C ARG A 147 -2.18 -2.52 -20.19
N GLY A 148 -1.65 -1.88 -21.23
CA GLY A 148 -0.28 -2.10 -21.68
C GLY A 148 0.74 -1.56 -20.68
N GLY A 149 1.99 -2.03 -20.78
CA GLY A 149 3.06 -1.61 -19.86
C GLY A 149 3.26 -0.08 -19.83
N LEU A 150 3.25 0.57 -21.01
CA LEU A 150 3.43 2.01 -21.11
C LEU A 150 2.30 2.80 -20.41
N GLU A 151 1.05 2.35 -20.52
CA GLU A 151 -0.10 2.95 -19.83
C GLU A 151 0.01 2.75 -18.31
N ARG A 152 0.46 1.57 -17.84
CA ARG A 152 0.71 1.32 -16.41
C ARG A 152 1.79 2.24 -15.85
N LEU A 153 2.88 2.42 -16.59
CA LEU A 153 3.95 3.35 -16.20
C LEU A 153 3.44 4.79 -16.14
N ALA A 154 2.68 5.25 -17.14
CA ALA A 154 2.12 6.60 -17.16
C ALA A 154 1.20 6.87 -15.95
N ASN A 155 0.29 5.96 -15.63
CA ASN A 155 -0.57 6.07 -14.45
C ASN A 155 0.23 6.06 -13.14
N TYR A 156 1.29 5.27 -13.07
CA TYR A 156 2.18 5.27 -11.91
C TYR A 156 2.84 6.64 -11.72
N LEU A 157 3.40 7.23 -12.78
CA LEU A 157 4.04 8.55 -12.73
C LEU A 157 3.06 9.65 -12.31
N ILE A 158 1.83 9.64 -12.85
CA ILE A 158 0.76 10.57 -12.45
C ILE A 158 0.46 10.40 -10.95
N THR A 159 0.37 9.15 -10.48
CA THR A 159 0.13 8.88 -9.06
C THR A 159 1.28 9.38 -8.18
N GLN A 160 2.54 9.24 -8.61
CA GLN A 160 3.69 9.76 -7.85
C GLN A 160 3.74 11.28 -7.82
N LYS A 161 3.40 11.95 -8.92
CA LYS A 161 3.22 13.40 -8.98
C LYS A 161 2.20 13.88 -7.95
N ILE A 162 1.00 13.31 -7.96
CA ILE A 162 -0.09 13.69 -7.03
C ILE A 162 0.35 13.48 -5.58
N ARG A 163 1.03 12.37 -5.29
CA ARG A 163 1.50 12.05 -3.93
C ARG A 163 2.64 12.95 -3.42
N GLN A 164 3.34 13.63 -4.31
CA GLN A 164 4.42 14.56 -3.97
C GLN A 164 3.99 16.02 -4.10
N GLY A 165 2.69 16.29 -3.95
CA GLY A 165 2.15 17.65 -3.96
C GLY A 165 1.85 18.22 -5.36
N GLY A 166 1.92 17.40 -6.41
CA GLY A 166 1.49 17.80 -7.74
C GLY A 166 2.49 18.64 -8.54
N ALA A 167 3.74 18.77 -8.07
CA ALA A 167 4.80 19.45 -8.81
C ALA A 167 5.10 18.75 -10.15
N ASP A 168 5.55 19.50 -11.15
CA ASP A 168 5.91 18.93 -12.46
C ASP A 168 7.14 18.02 -12.39
N THR A 169 8.03 18.32 -11.44
CA THR A 169 9.21 17.49 -11.13
C THR A 169 9.02 16.82 -9.78
N PHE A 170 9.26 15.51 -9.73
CA PHE A 170 9.17 14.69 -8.52
C PHE A 170 10.19 13.56 -8.55
N THR A 171 10.41 12.91 -7.41
CA THR A 171 11.41 11.85 -7.28
C THR A 171 10.74 10.48 -7.27
N LEU A 172 11.26 9.53 -8.04
CA LEU A 172 10.83 8.14 -7.96
C LEU A 172 11.29 7.54 -6.62
N PRO A 173 10.38 6.99 -5.81
CA PRO A 173 10.71 6.54 -4.45
C PRO A 173 11.54 5.24 -4.41
N HIS A 174 11.61 4.51 -5.52
CA HIS A 174 12.19 3.17 -5.57
C HIS A 174 13.07 2.99 -6.80
N GLU A 175 14.00 2.03 -6.70
CA GLU A 175 14.84 1.64 -7.81
C GLU A 175 14.03 1.04 -8.97
N LYS A 176 14.60 1.11 -10.17
CA LYS A 176 13.94 0.64 -11.40
C LYS A 176 13.56 -0.84 -11.34
N ARG A 177 14.34 -1.69 -10.67
CA ARG A 177 14.04 -3.12 -10.55
C ARG A 177 12.73 -3.36 -9.76
N LEU A 178 12.60 -2.73 -8.59
CA LEU A 178 11.38 -2.80 -7.78
C LEU A 178 10.18 -2.21 -8.55
N LEU A 179 10.39 -1.10 -9.26
CA LEU A 179 9.35 -0.50 -10.10
C LEU A 179 8.89 -1.45 -11.22
N ALA A 180 9.82 -2.14 -11.89
CA ALA A 180 9.48 -3.07 -12.96
C ALA A 180 8.57 -4.19 -12.42
N SER A 181 8.97 -4.74 -11.28
CA SER A 181 8.25 -5.79 -10.57
C SER A 181 6.83 -5.36 -10.19
N VAL A 182 6.67 -4.20 -9.52
CA VAL A 182 5.35 -3.64 -9.16
C VAL A 182 4.46 -3.38 -10.39
N LEU A 183 5.06 -2.95 -11.51
CA LEU A 183 4.33 -2.71 -12.76
C LEU A 183 4.10 -3.98 -13.58
N GLY A 184 4.48 -5.17 -13.09
CA GLY A 184 4.35 -6.43 -13.81
C GLY A 184 5.12 -6.42 -15.12
N MET A 185 6.33 -5.85 -15.12
CA MET A 185 7.23 -5.76 -16.26
C MET A 185 8.59 -6.35 -15.92
N THR A 186 9.29 -6.86 -16.92
CA THR A 186 10.72 -7.16 -16.77
C THR A 186 11.52 -5.84 -16.72
N PRO A 187 12.73 -5.82 -16.14
CA PRO A 187 13.58 -4.63 -16.14
C PRO A 187 13.86 -4.07 -17.55
N GLU A 188 13.97 -4.93 -18.55
CA GLU A 188 14.17 -4.56 -19.96
C GLU A 188 12.91 -3.92 -20.55
N ASN A 189 11.73 -4.49 -20.25
CA ASN A 189 10.44 -3.93 -20.65
C ASN A 189 10.23 -2.54 -20.02
N LEU A 190 10.55 -2.37 -18.74
CA LEU A 190 10.47 -1.08 -18.07
C LEU A 190 11.43 -0.06 -18.70
N SER A 191 12.67 -0.48 -19.01
CA SER A 191 13.67 0.40 -19.63
C SER A 191 13.21 0.89 -21.01
N ARG A 192 12.60 -0.01 -21.81
CA ARG A 192 11.95 0.38 -23.07
C ARG A 192 10.77 1.33 -22.85
N ALA A 193 9.91 1.05 -21.87
CA ALA A 193 8.78 1.92 -21.55
C ALA A 193 9.23 3.33 -21.15
N PHE A 194 10.33 3.44 -20.39
CA PHE A 194 10.93 4.73 -20.04
C PHE A 194 11.54 5.47 -21.24
N ALA A 195 12.08 4.77 -22.23
CA ALA A 195 12.51 5.40 -23.47
C ALA A 195 11.29 5.90 -24.27
N SER A 196 10.26 5.07 -24.43
CA SER A 196 9.05 5.42 -25.18
C SER A 196 8.22 6.52 -24.52
N ILE A 197 8.21 6.62 -23.18
CA ILE A 197 7.43 7.64 -22.48
C ILE A 197 8.00 9.06 -22.65
N ALA A 198 9.27 9.18 -23.09
CA ALA A 198 9.87 10.47 -23.43
C ALA A 198 9.12 11.19 -24.57
N ASP A 199 8.61 10.42 -25.55
CA ASP A 199 7.79 10.93 -26.66
C ASP A 199 6.46 11.55 -26.19
N TYR A 200 6.07 11.29 -24.95
CA TYR A 200 4.88 11.84 -24.28
C TYR A 200 5.21 13.00 -23.33
N GLY A 201 6.46 13.48 -23.34
CA GLY A 201 6.88 14.66 -22.57
C GLY A 201 7.30 14.35 -21.14
N VAL A 202 7.78 13.13 -20.89
CA VAL A 202 8.39 12.75 -19.61
C VAL A 202 9.90 12.76 -19.73
N VAL A 203 10.57 13.55 -18.91
CA VAL A 203 12.04 13.64 -18.85
C VAL A 203 12.52 12.95 -17.57
N ILE A 204 13.53 12.10 -17.67
CA ILE A 204 14.00 11.28 -16.55
C ILE A 204 15.50 11.48 -16.38
N ASN A 205 15.89 12.01 -15.21
CA ASN A 205 17.28 12.28 -14.84
C ASN A 205 17.59 11.57 -13.53
N GLY A 206 18.16 10.37 -13.61
CA GLY A 206 18.36 9.51 -12.45
C GLY A 206 17.01 9.15 -11.79
N PRO A 207 16.81 9.46 -10.49
CA PRO A 207 15.52 9.26 -9.83
C PRO A 207 14.53 10.41 -10.06
N GLN A 208 14.96 11.56 -10.60
CA GLN A 208 14.06 12.69 -10.86
C GLN A 208 13.30 12.49 -12.17
N VAL A 209 11.99 12.74 -12.11
CA VAL A 209 11.09 12.69 -13.27
C VAL A 209 10.41 14.05 -13.40
N THR A 210 10.39 14.59 -14.62
CA THR A 210 9.66 15.81 -14.95
C THR A 210 8.60 15.51 -16.01
N ILE A 211 7.35 15.88 -15.75
CA ILE A 211 6.25 15.76 -16.71
C ILE A 211 6.03 17.13 -17.37
N ALA A 212 6.66 17.33 -18.53
CA ALA A 212 6.59 18.58 -19.30
C ALA A 212 5.29 18.73 -20.11
N ARG A 213 4.61 17.62 -20.43
CA ARG A 213 3.33 17.63 -21.15
C ARG A 213 2.24 16.82 -20.41
N PRO A 214 1.71 17.33 -19.28
CA PRO A 214 0.76 16.60 -18.44
C PRO A 214 -0.47 16.07 -19.20
N LEU A 215 -1.07 16.89 -20.07
CA LEU A 215 -2.25 16.50 -20.85
C LEU A 215 -1.98 15.37 -21.85
N VAL A 216 -0.77 15.32 -22.43
CA VAL A 216 -0.37 14.27 -23.37
C VAL A 216 -0.17 12.96 -22.60
N LEU A 217 0.46 13.02 -21.42
CA LEU A 217 0.65 11.87 -20.56
C LEU A 217 -0.68 11.32 -20.02
N GLU A 218 -1.63 12.19 -19.63
CA GLU A 218 -2.96 11.76 -19.19
C GLU A 218 -3.75 11.04 -20.29
N ARG A 219 -3.68 11.53 -21.53
CA ARG A 219 -4.32 10.85 -22.68
C ARG A 219 -3.74 9.47 -22.94
N LEU A 220 -2.42 9.30 -22.78
CA LEU A 220 -1.77 7.99 -22.83
C LEU A 220 -2.22 7.11 -21.65
N ALA A 221 -2.23 7.67 -20.44
CA ALA A 221 -2.54 6.93 -19.22
C ALA A 221 -3.99 6.44 -19.17
N LYS A 222 -4.94 7.22 -19.70
CA LYS A 222 -6.39 6.93 -19.60
C LYS A 222 -6.78 6.59 -18.15
N PRO A 223 -6.57 7.53 -17.20
CA PRO A 223 -6.90 7.28 -15.81
C PRO A 223 -8.39 6.96 -15.68
N ASP A 224 -8.71 5.91 -14.93
CA ASP A 224 -10.09 5.43 -14.75
C ASP A 224 -10.33 5.25 -13.24
N PRO A 225 -11.33 5.90 -12.63
CA PRO A 225 -11.59 5.81 -11.20
C PRO A 225 -12.00 4.41 -10.72
N LEU A 226 -12.26 3.46 -11.61
CA LEU A 226 -12.51 2.04 -11.35
C LEU A 226 -11.25 1.17 -11.49
N ILE A 227 -10.13 1.72 -11.94
CA ILE A 227 -8.82 1.05 -12.00
C ILE A 227 -7.85 1.78 -11.07
N ASP A 228 -7.75 3.09 -11.17
CA ASP A 228 -6.84 3.92 -10.41
C ASP A 228 -7.43 4.41 -9.11
N ASN A 229 -6.54 4.56 -8.13
CA ASN A 229 -6.82 5.24 -6.90
C ASN A 229 -5.71 6.28 -6.63
N HIS A 230 -5.92 7.49 -7.13
CA HIS A 230 -5.02 8.62 -6.95
C HIS A 230 -5.34 9.42 -5.68
N THR A 231 -5.69 8.74 -4.57
CA THR A 231 -5.91 9.42 -3.27
C THR A 231 -4.70 10.33 -2.98
N PRO A 232 -4.91 11.64 -2.79
CA PRO A 232 -3.84 12.56 -2.46
C PRO A 232 -3.28 12.28 -1.06
N PRO A 233 -2.10 12.81 -0.72
CA PRO A 233 -1.61 12.78 0.66
C PRO A 233 -2.64 13.41 1.61
N THR A 234 -2.77 12.84 2.80
CA THR A 234 -3.64 13.40 3.85
C THR A 234 -2.81 13.61 5.11
N ASP A 235 -3.10 14.69 5.84
CA ASP A 235 -2.41 15.01 7.11
C ASP A 235 -2.75 14.01 8.23
N ALA A 236 -3.91 13.34 8.13
CA ALA A 236 -4.34 12.29 9.05
C ALA A 236 -3.93 10.89 8.57
N PRO A 237 -3.61 9.94 9.49
CA PRO A 237 -3.35 8.56 9.11
C PRO A 237 -4.63 7.91 8.58
N ILE A 238 -4.62 7.58 7.28
CA ILE A 238 -5.74 6.89 6.63
C ILE A 238 -5.42 5.43 6.33
N GLY A 239 -6.35 4.55 6.68
CA GLY A 239 -6.28 3.10 6.46
C GLY A 239 -6.65 2.74 5.02
N LYS A 240 -6.52 1.47 4.67
CA LYS A 240 -6.81 1.01 3.30
C LYS A 240 -8.29 1.19 2.95
N ALA A 241 -9.19 0.97 3.91
CA ALA A 241 -10.62 1.20 3.72
C ALA A 241 -10.93 2.66 3.31
N GLN A 242 -10.31 3.61 3.99
CA GLN A 242 -10.52 5.04 3.74
C GLN A 242 -9.93 5.46 2.40
N ARG A 243 -8.73 4.98 2.06
CA ARG A 243 -8.13 5.20 0.73
C ARG A 243 -9.04 4.68 -0.38
N GLU A 244 -9.65 3.51 -0.22
CA GLU A 244 -10.52 2.92 -1.24
C GLU A 244 -11.93 3.54 -1.34
N ARG A 245 -12.28 4.41 -0.40
CA ARG A 245 -13.50 5.25 -0.48
C ARG A 245 -13.26 6.54 -1.27
N TRP A 246 -12.03 6.87 -1.62
CA TRP A 246 -11.71 8.04 -2.44
C TRP A 246 -12.05 7.82 -3.93
N PRO A 247 -12.53 8.84 -4.66
CA PRO A 247 -12.99 10.14 -4.14
C PRO A 247 -14.27 9.94 -3.32
N THR A 248 -14.31 10.59 -2.15
CA THR A 248 -15.38 10.46 -1.15
C THR A 248 -16.74 10.98 -1.62
N ASP A 249 -16.83 11.42 -2.88
CA ASP A 249 -18.00 12.10 -3.39
C ASP A 249 -18.54 11.43 -4.66
N ARG A 250 -19.76 10.91 -4.58
CA ARG A 250 -20.52 10.50 -5.78
C ARG A 250 -20.82 11.72 -6.66
N HIS A 251 -20.75 12.96 -6.13
CA HIS A 251 -21.03 14.19 -6.86
C HIS A 251 -19.85 14.73 -7.69
N GLN A 252 -18.61 14.33 -7.43
CA GLN A 252 -17.47 14.72 -8.28
C GLN A 252 -17.38 13.92 -9.59
N ARG A 253 -18.21 12.87 -9.75
CA ARG A 253 -18.24 12.05 -10.98
C ARG A 253 -19.13 12.62 -12.09
N THR A 254 -19.87 13.69 -11.85
CA THR A 254 -20.80 14.29 -12.83
C THR A 254 -20.29 15.60 -13.45
N GLY A 255 -18.98 15.86 -13.41
CA GLY A 255 -18.42 17.10 -13.95
C GLY A 255 -17.08 16.90 -14.66
N SER A 256 -17.10 16.33 -15.86
CA SER A 256 -16.22 16.64 -17.02
C SER A 256 -16.70 15.85 -18.23
#